data_AF-A0A3D1ZIS8-F1
#
_entry.id   AF-A0A3D1ZIS8-F1
#
_cell.length_a   1.000
_cell.length_b   1.000
_cell.length_c   1.000
_cell.angle_alpha   90.00
_cell.angle_beta   90.00
_cell.angle_gamma   90.00
#
_symmetry.space_group_name_H-M   'P 1'
#
loop_
_entity.id
_entity.type
_entity.pdbx_description
1 polymer ?
#
loop_
_entity_poly.entity_id
_entity_poly.type
_entity_poly.pdbx_seq_one_letter_code
_entity_poly.pdbx_strand_id
1 'polypeptide(L)' 'MRAHADDGEPATAVDVYHRLSNRLNEDLATGPSSETEARYVEILR' A
#
# COMPACT_ATOMS: atom_id res chain seq x y z
N MET A 1 -4.17 -2.90 -4.43
CA MET A 1 -2.78 -3.26 -4.06
C MET A 1 -2.51 -4.72 -4.37
N ARG A 2 -3.06 -5.70 -3.62
CA ARG A 2 -2.80 -7.13 -3.85
C ARG A 2 -3.09 -7.58 -5.29
N ALA A 3 -4.24 -7.20 -5.86
CA ALA A 3 -4.56 -7.51 -7.26
C ALA A 3 -3.47 -7.06 -8.24
N HIS A 4 -3.01 -5.80 -8.15
CA HIS A 4 -1.90 -5.31 -8.98
C HIS A 4 -0.59 -6.07 -8.76
N ALA A 5 -0.29 -6.49 -7.53
CA ALA A 5 0.90 -7.29 -7.26
C ALA A 5 0.79 -8.67 -7.91
N ASP A 6 -0.37 -9.32 -7.80
CA ASP A 6 -0.66 -10.63 -8.38
C ASP A 6 -0.70 -10.58 -9.93
N ASP A 7 -1.11 -9.45 -10.51
CA ASP A 7 -1.15 -9.19 -11.96
C ASP A 7 0.23 -8.80 -12.53
N GLY A 8 1.30 -8.82 -11.73
CA GLY A 8 2.66 -8.50 -12.17
C GLY A 8 2.92 -7.00 -12.36
N GLU A 9 2.14 -6.15 -11.70
CA GLU A 9 2.27 -4.68 -11.69
C GLU A 9 2.74 -4.14 -10.32
N PRO A 10 3.98 -4.46 -9.87
CA PRO A 10 4.45 -4.07 -8.54
C PRO A 10 4.54 -2.55 -8.35
N ALA A 11 4.86 -1.79 -9.41
CA ALA A 11 4.90 -0.33 -9.36
C ALA A 11 3.50 0.26 -9.07
N THR A 12 2.46 -0.27 -9.73
CA THR A 12 1.07 0.13 -9.48
C THR A 12 0.63 -0.26 -8.07
N ALA A 13 1.04 -1.43 -7.59
CA ALA A 13 0.75 -1.86 -6.23
C ALA A 13 1.37 -0.92 -5.16
N VAL A 14 2.62 -0.50 -5.35
CA VAL A 14 3.31 0.50 -4.51
C VAL A 14 2.62 1.86 -4.55
N ASP A 15 2.21 2.32 -5.74
CA ASP A 15 1.51 3.60 -5.87
C ASP A 15 0.17 3.62 -5.14
N VAL A 16 -0.59 2.50 -5.19
CA VAL A 16 -1.83 2.35 -4.42
C VAL A 16 -1.57 2.41 -2.92
N TYR A 17 -0.47 1.82 -2.42
CA TYR A 17 -0.11 1.91 -1.00
C TYR A 17 0.16 3.36 -0.58
N HIS A 18 0.96 4.11 -1.35
CA HIS A 18 1.26 5.50 -1.02
C HIS A 18 0.01 6.39 -1.06
N ARG A 19 -0.87 6.20 -2.05
CA ARG A 19 -2.15 6.92 -2.10
C ARG A 19 -3.03 6.63 -0.88
N LEU A 20 -3.09 5.38 -0.42
CA LEU A 20 -3.80 5.03 0.81
C LEU A 20 -3.16 5.67 2.04
N SER A 21 -1.85 5.57 2.19
CA SER A 21 -1.10 6.11 3.33
C SER A 21 -1.31 7.63 3.46
N ASN A 22 -1.16 8.36 2.35
CA ASN A 22 -1.38 9.81 2.33
C ASN A 22 -2.81 10.16 2.74
N ARG A 23 -3.80 9.45 2.20
CA ARG A 23 -5.21 9.72 2.52
C ARG A 23 -5.56 9.44 3.97
N LEU A 24 -5.04 8.36 4.56
CA LEU A 24 -5.22 8.08 5.99
C LEU A 24 -4.58 9.16 6.86
N ASN A 25 -3.42 9.66 6.45
CA ASN A 25 -2.76 10.73 7.17
C ASN A 25 -3.52 12.05 7.06
N GLU A 26 -4.04 12.39 5.87
CA GLU A 26 -4.83 13.60 5.63
C GLU A 26 -6.20 13.58 6.33
N ASP A 27 -6.94 12.48 6.21
CA ASP A 27 -8.33 12.39 6.68
C ASP A 27 -8.42 12.07 8.17
N LEU A 28 -7.45 11.32 8.72
CA LEU A 28 -7.55 10.70 10.05
C LEU A 28 -6.30 10.89 10.93
N ALA A 29 -5.27 11.59 10.45
CA ALA A 29 -3.98 11.73 11.13
C ALA A 29 -3.38 10.38 11.58
N THR A 30 -3.55 9.35 10.75
CA THR A 30 -3.10 7.98 11.03
C THR A 30 -2.42 7.35 9.81
N GLY A 31 -1.76 6.21 10.04
CA GLY A 31 -1.10 5.43 8.99
C GLY A 31 -1.88 4.18 8.59
N PRO A 32 -1.40 3.45 7.57
CA PRO A 32 -1.89 2.11 7.25
C PRO A 32 -1.77 1.16 8.45
N SER A 33 -2.64 0.16 8.50
CA SER A 33 -2.53 -0.90 9.51
C SER A 33 -1.25 -1.73 9.33
N SER A 34 -0.80 -2.40 10.39
CA SER A 34 0.37 -3.29 10.33
C SER A 34 0.18 -4.44 9.32
N GLU A 35 -1.05 -4.90 9.10
CA GLU A 35 -1.35 -5.87 8.04
C GLU A 35 -1.08 -5.27 6.65
N THR A 36 -1.51 -4.03 6.42
CA THR A 36 -1.30 -3.33 5.15
C THR A 36 0.18 -3.06 4.91
N GLU A 37 0.91 -2.63 5.95
CA GLU A 37 2.37 -2.46 5.91
C GLU A 37 3.09 -3.77 5.61
N ALA A 38 2.71 -4.88 6.23
CA ALA A 38 3.33 -6.18 5.96
C ALA A 38 3.18 -6.58 4.49
N ARG A 39 2.00 -6.35 3.91
CA ARG A 39 1.75 -6.60 2.48
C ARG A 39 2.55 -5.68 1.56
N TYR A 40 2.73 -4.41 1.95
CA TYR A 40 3.61 -3.50 1.22
C TYR A 40 5.06 -3.98 1.22
N VAL A 41 5.57 -4.42 2.39
CA VAL A 41 6.92 -4.97 2.51
C VAL A 41 7.09 -6.26 1.69
N GLU A 42 6.07 -7.11 1.60
CA GLU A 42 6.08 -8.30 0.73
C GLU A 42 6.24 -7.94 -0.75
N ILE A 43 5.62 -6.83 -1.21
CA ILE A 43 5.70 -6.38 -2.61
C ILE A 43 7.09 -5.84 -2.97
N LEU A 44 7.82 -5.30 -2.00
CA LEU A 44 9.16 -4.72 -2.22
C LEU A 44 10.30 -5.75 -2.23
N ARG A 45 10.03 -7.00 -1.82
CA ARG A 45 11.02 -8.07 -1.74
C ARG A 45 11.13 -8.83 -3.06
#